data_AF-A0A382KRX9-F1
#
_entry.id   AF-A0A382KRX9-F1
#
_cell.length_a   1.000
_cell.length_b   1.000
_cell.length_c   1.000
_cell.angle_alpha   90.00
_cell.angle_beta   90.00
_cell.angle_gamma   90.00
#
_symmetry.space_group_name_H-M   'P 1'
#
loop_
_entity.id
_entity.type
_entity.pdbx_description
1 polymer ?
#
loop_
_entity_poly.entity_id
_entity_poly.type
_entity_poly.pdbx_seq_one_letter_code
_entity_poly.pdbx_strand_id
1 'polypeptide(L)'
;VSDAQEETKFPIREAREMVKDLMPPNAFIYWVDFLFHITLGWSSFFFCFKSELFSLSQWVCFFISTFSFFRSAIFIHELTHLRKGTFILFRTVWNFLCGFPLMIPSFLYQGVHNDHHNIKLYGTRG
;
A
#
# COMPACT_ATOMS: atom_id res chain seq x y z
N VAL A 1 0.00 40.28 36.49
CA VAL A 1 -1.11 39.37 36.14
C VAL A 1 -1.77 39.99 34.91
N SER A 2 -1.42 39.60 33.69
CA SER A 2 -1.83 38.34 33.07
C SER A 2 -1.08 38.16 31.74
N ASP A 3 0.13 37.60 31.76
CA ASP A 3 0.73 36.93 30.60
C ASP A 3 0.11 35.52 30.48
N ALA A 4 -1.22 35.49 30.36
CA ALA A 4 -1.95 34.25 30.14
C ALA A 4 -1.69 33.83 28.69
N GLN A 5 -0.72 32.93 28.55
CA GLN A 5 -0.42 32.08 27.42
C GLN A 5 -1.52 32.10 26.34
N GLU A 6 -1.26 32.88 25.30
CA GLU A 6 -1.93 32.73 24.02
C GLU A 6 -1.54 31.34 23.51
N GLU A 7 -2.43 30.36 23.69
CA GLU A 7 -2.29 29.02 23.14
C GLU A 7 -2.18 29.20 21.61
N THR A 8 -0.95 29.21 21.09
CA THR A 8 -0.68 29.33 19.67
C THR A 8 -1.23 28.10 18.98
N LYS A 9 -2.49 28.19 18.55
CA LYS A 9 -3.18 27.17 17.79
C LYS A 9 -2.30 26.81 16.59
N PHE A 10 -1.65 25.65 16.64
CA PHE A 10 -0.73 25.21 15.59
C PHE A 10 -1.46 25.33 14.23
N PRO A 11 -0.97 26.15 13.28
CA PRO A 11 -1.71 26.45 12.07
C PRO A 11 -1.61 25.28 11.09
N ILE A 12 -2.42 24.24 11.32
CA ILE A 12 -2.50 23.01 10.50
C ILE A 12 -2.67 23.32 9.01
N ARG A 13 -3.36 24.41 8.67
CA ARG A 13 -3.55 24.84 7.27
C ARG A 13 -2.24 25.29 6.63
N GLU A 14 -1.45 26.12 7.31
CA GLU A 14 -0.15 26.59 6.82
C GLU A 14 0.84 25.43 6.71
N ALA A 15 0.87 24.55 7.73
CA ALA A 15 1.66 23.32 7.68
C ALA A 15 1.30 22.44 6.48
N ARG A 16 0.00 22.29 6.15
CA ARG A 16 -0.45 21.53 4.96
C ARG A 16 -0.06 22.17 3.65
N GLU A 17 -0.14 23.50 3.53
CA GLU A 17 0.27 24.19 2.29
C GLU A 17 1.78 24.08 2.06
N MET A 18 2.61 24.11 3.11
CA MET A 18 4.07 23.94 2.99
C MET A 18 4.52 22.56 2.49
N VAL A 19 3.71 21.50 2.66
CA VAL A 19 4.08 20.11 2.28
C VAL A 19 3.26 19.57 1.10
N LYS A 20 2.39 20.40 0.52
CA LYS A 20 1.42 19.98 -0.50
C LYS A 20 2.06 19.44 -1.76
N ASP A 21 3.20 20.00 -2.14
CA ASP A 21 4.04 19.64 -3.28
C ASP A 21 4.83 18.33 -3.06
N LEU A 22 5.00 17.90 -1.81
CA LEU A 22 5.65 16.62 -1.44
C LEU A 22 4.68 15.42 -1.47
N MET A 23 3.37 15.67 -1.48
CA MET A 23 2.35 14.62 -1.44
C MET A 23 1.80 14.09 -2.80
N PRO A 24 2.16 14.60 -4.01
CA PRO A 24 1.61 14.04 -5.23
C PRO A 24 2.20 12.64 -5.48
N PRO A 25 1.35 11.63 -5.78
CA PRO A 25 1.82 10.27 -6.02
C PRO A 25 2.63 10.20 -7.32
N ASN A 26 3.85 9.67 -7.23
CA ASN A 26 4.71 9.45 -8.39
C ASN A 26 4.45 8.07 -9.03
N ALA A 27 3.85 8.06 -10.22
CA ALA A 27 3.50 6.82 -10.90
C ALA A 27 4.72 5.95 -11.26
N PHE A 28 5.87 6.55 -11.57
CA PHE A 28 7.07 5.79 -11.92
C PHE A 28 7.54 4.93 -10.75
N ILE A 29 7.57 5.52 -9.54
CA ILE A 29 7.95 4.79 -8.31
C ILE A 29 6.99 3.62 -8.07
N TYR A 30 5.69 3.84 -8.25
CA TYR A 30 4.67 2.80 -8.06
C TYR A 30 4.87 1.63 -9.01
N TRP A 31 5.05 1.92 -10.31
CA TRP A 31 5.25 0.88 -11.32
C TRP A 31 6.55 0.11 -11.11
N VAL A 32 7.66 0.79 -10.88
CA VAL A 32 8.97 0.13 -10.71
C VAL A 32 8.98 -0.73 -9.46
N ASP A 33 8.52 -0.19 -8.32
CA ASP A 33 8.47 -0.92 -7.05
C ASP A 33 7.56 -2.15 -7.15
N PHE A 34 6.34 -1.98 -7.68
CA PHE A 34 5.41 -3.08 -7.81
C PHE A 34 5.90 -4.16 -8.79
N LEU A 35 6.32 -3.77 -10.00
CA LEU A 35 6.74 -4.73 -11.03
C LEU A 35 8.00 -5.49 -10.62
N PHE A 36 8.95 -4.82 -9.95
CA PHE A 36 10.13 -5.47 -9.41
C PHE A 36 9.74 -6.55 -8.39
N HIS A 37 8.97 -6.20 -7.38
CA HIS A 37 8.60 -7.13 -6.31
C HIS A 37 7.68 -8.25 -6.78
N ILE A 38 6.69 -7.97 -7.63
CA ILE A 38 5.76 -9.02 -8.08
C ILE A 38 6.46 -10.04 -8.99
N THR A 39 7.37 -9.57 -9.86
CA THR A 39 8.17 -10.45 -10.73
C THR A 39 9.14 -11.28 -9.92
N LEU A 40 9.82 -10.66 -8.94
CA LEU A 40 10.72 -11.36 -8.02
C LEU A 40 9.95 -12.41 -7.20
N GLY A 41 8.78 -12.05 -6.66
CA GLY A 41 7.92 -12.93 -5.87
C GLY A 41 7.52 -14.20 -6.62
N TRP A 42 6.97 -14.04 -7.83
CA TRP A 42 6.58 -15.18 -8.68
C TRP A 42 7.77 -16.01 -9.17
N SER A 43 8.88 -15.37 -9.53
CA SER A 43 10.08 -16.08 -9.97
C SER A 43 10.66 -16.92 -8.83
N SER A 44 10.85 -16.32 -7.65
CA SER A 44 11.34 -17.03 -6.47
C SER A 44 10.37 -18.11 -6.01
N PHE A 45 9.05 -17.90 -6.11
CA PHE A 45 8.05 -18.93 -5.84
C PHE A 45 8.25 -20.15 -6.76
N PHE A 46 8.39 -19.91 -8.06
CA PHE A 46 8.61 -20.97 -9.04
C PHE A 46 9.91 -21.75 -8.75
N PHE A 47 11.01 -21.08 -8.44
CA PHE A 47 12.27 -21.73 -8.08
C PHE A 47 12.22 -22.44 -6.72
N CYS A 48 11.47 -21.92 -5.76
CA CYS A 48 11.21 -22.59 -4.48
C CYS A 48 10.49 -23.92 -4.70
N PHE A 49 9.47 -23.94 -5.56
CA PHE A 49 8.72 -25.14 -5.91
C PHE A 49 9.55 -26.18 -6.67
N LYS A 50 10.50 -25.72 -7.51
CA LYS A 50 11.40 -26.61 -8.27
C LYS A 50 12.60 -27.12 -7.48
N SER A 51 12.92 -26.49 -6.35
CA SER A 51 14.05 -26.90 -5.51
C SER A 51 13.74 -28.21 -4.77
N GLU A 52 14.79 -28.97 -4.48
CA GLU A 52 14.69 -30.15 -3.62
C GLU A 52 14.14 -29.79 -2.23
N LEU A 53 13.33 -30.70 -1.67
CA LEU A 53 12.72 -30.49 -0.36
C LEU A 53 13.78 -30.29 0.72
N PHE A 54 13.62 -29.22 1.51
CA PHE A 54 14.51 -28.80 2.59
C PHE A 54 15.92 -28.37 2.16
N SER A 55 16.16 -28.13 0.86
CA SER A 55 17.43 -27.58 0.42
C SER A 55 17.61 -26.12 0.85
N LEU A 56 18.86 -25.67 0.97
CA LEU A 56 19.16 -24.27 1.26
C LEU A 56 18.58 -23.33 0.18
N SER A 57 18.61 -23.75 -1.09
CA SER A 57 18.05 -22.96 -2.21
C SER A 57 16.54 -22.80 -2.08
N GLN A 58 15.84 -23.85 -1.63
CA GLN A 58 14.40 -23.79 -1.37
C GLN A 58 14.10 -22.75 -0.29
N TRP A 59 14.80 -22.79 0.84
CA TRP A 59 14.61 -21.83 1.93
C TRP A 59 14.91 -20.39 1.50
N VAL A 60 16.00 -20.15 0.78
CA VAL A 60 16.33 -18.81 0.26
C VAL A 60 15.22 -18.31 -0.66
N CYS A 61 14.77 -19.12 -1.61
CA CYS A 61 13.69 -18.75 -2.53
C CYS A 61 12.36 -18.53 -1.80
N PHE A 62 12.06 -19.34 -0.77
CA PHE A 62 10.88 -19.19 0.07
C PHE A 62 10.84 -17.82 0.75
N PHE A 63 11.93 -17.41 1.40
CA PHE A 63 11.97 -16.11 2.08
C PHE A 63 11.90 -14.94 1.10
N ILE A 64 12.65 -14.99 -0.01
CA ILE A 64 12.58 -13.95 -1.04
C ILE A 64 11.15 -13.83 -1.60
N SER A 65 10.52 -14.95 -1.91
CA SER A 65 9.15 -14.99 -2.42
C SER A 65 8.16 -14.40 -1.41
N THR A 66 8.26 -14.81 -0.14
CA THR A 66 7.39 -14.34 0.94
C THR A 66 7.48 -12.83 1.12
N PHE A 67 8.69 -12.27 1.27
CA PHE A 67 8.85 -10.83 1.47
C PHE A 67 8.45 -10.01 0.23
N SER A 68 8.73 -10.52 -0.97
CA SER A 68 8.35 -9.85 -2.21
C SER A 68 6.84 -9.81 -2.39
N PHE A 69 6.15 -10.94 -2.16
CA PHE A 69 4.69 -10.96 -2.19
C PHE A 69 4.07 -10.11 -1.08
N PHE A 70 4.66 -10.10 0.11
CA PHE A 70 4.21 -9.22 1.19
C PHE A 70 4.27 -7.74 0.78
N ARG A 71 5.38 -7.29 0.17
CA ARG A 71 5.51 -5.91 -0.35
C ARG A 71 4.51 -5.63 -1.48
N SER A 72 4.31 -6.57 -2.39
CA SER A 72 3.32 -6.41 -3.48
C SER A 72 1.87 -6.41 -2.97
N ALA A 73 1.56 -7.18 -1.93
CA ALA A 73 0.22 -7.29 -1.35
C ALA A 73 -0.15 -6.06 -0.52
N ILE A 74 0.75 -5.59 0.36
CA ILE A 74 0.49 -4.41 1.19
C ILE A 74 0.30 -3.12 0.37
N PHE A 75 0.77 -3.12 -0.88
CA PHE A 75 0.52 -2.06 -1.86
C PHE A 75 -0.97 -1.76 -2.07
N ILE A 76 -1.87 -2.70 -1.71
CA ILE A 76 -3.31 -2.47 -1.68
C ILE A 76 -3.70 -1.27 -0.80
N HIS A 77 -3.00 -1.03 0.31
CA HIS A 77 -3.24 0.12 1.18
C HIS A 77 -3.01 1.44 0.42
N GLU A 78 -1.84 1.58 -0.21
CA GLU A 78 -1.51 2.74 -1.04
C GLU A 78 -2.55 2.92 -2.17
N LEU A 79 -2.95 1.82 -2.81
CA LEU A 79 -3.95 1.79 -3.88
C LEU A 79 -5.34 2.28 -3.44
N THR A 80 -5.73 2.02 -2.20
CA THR A 80 -7.02 2.45 -1.62
C THR A 80 -7.05 3.92 -1.25
N HIS A 81 -5.89 4.51 -0.93
CA HIS A 81 -5.74 5.94 -0.64
C HIS A 81 -5.64 6.81 -1.90
N LEU A 82 -5.25 6.23 -3.04
CA LEU A 82 -5.29 6.94 -4.33
C LEU A 82 -6.73 7.35 -4.69
N ARG A 83 -6.89 8.57 -5.21
CA ARG A 83 -8.19 9.12 -5.64
C ARG A 83 -8.96 8.12 -6.53
N LYS A 84 -10.27 8.03 -6.34
CA LYS A 84 -11.16 7.22 -7.21
C LYS A 84 -11.03 7.69 -8.66
N GLY A 85 -10.95 6.75 -9.60
CA GLY A 85 -10.83 7.04 -11.04
C GLY A 85 -9.43 7.38 -11.55
N THR A 86 -8.40 7.43 -10.69
CA THR A 86 -7.00 7.60 -11.14
C THR A 86 -6.29 6.23 -11.25
N PHE A 87 -5.08 6.16 -11.83
CA PHE A 87 -4.25 4.93 -11.82
C PHE A 87 -4.98 3.65 -12.28
N ILE A 88 -5.94 3.77 -13.21
CA ILE A 88 -6.83 2.67 -13.62
C ILE A 88 -6.01 1.49 -14.16
N LEU A 89 -5.07 1.76 -15.07
CA LEU A 89 -4.21 0.72 -15.64
C LEU A 89 -3.37 0.01 -14.56
N PHE A 90 -2.79 0.77 -13.63
CA PHE A 90 -2.02 0.20 -12.53
C PHE A 90 -2.89 -0.70 -11.65
N ARG A 91 -4.11 -0.27 -11.31
CA ARG A 91 -5.08 -1.08 -10.56
C ARG A 91 -5.43 -2.37 -11.28
N THR A 92 -5.64 -2.32 -12.59
CA THR A 92 -5.94 -3.53 -13.40
C THR A 92 -4.77 -4.50 -13.40
N VAL A 93 -3.55 -4.01 -13.66
CA VAL A 93 -2.35 -4.86 -13.68
C VAL A 93 -2.05 -5.44 -12.30
N TRP A 94 -2.17 -4.63 -11.24
CA TRP A 94 -2.00 -5.09 -9.87
C TRP A 94 -3.00 -6.20 -9.50
N ASN A 95 -4.28 -6.04 -9.85
CA ASN A 95 -5.28 -7.07 -9.61
C ASN A 95 -4.96 -8.36 -10.36
N PHE A 96 -4.55 -8.26 -11.63
CA PHE A 96 -4.26 -9.45 -12.43
C PHE A 96 -3.05 -10.23 -11.91
N LEU A 97 -1.98 -9.53 -11.54
CA LEU A 97 -0.70 -10.16 -11.14
C LEU A 97 -0.60 -10.50 -9.65
N CYS A 98 -1.34 -9.80 -8.79
CA CYS A 98 -1.24 -9.91 -7.34
C CYS A 98 -2.62 -10.10 -6.69
N GLY A 99 -3.57 -9.20 -6.95
CA GLY A 99 -4.88 -9.19 -6.29
C GLY A 99 -5.68 -10.48 -6.43
N PHE A 100 -5.97 -10.93 -7.66
CA PHE A 100 -6.72 -12.16 -7.90
C PHE A 100 -5.94 -13.41 -7.48
N PRO A 101 -4.65 -13.59 -7.83
CA PRO A 101 -3.90 -14.76 -7.39
C PRO A 101 -3.82 -14.91 -5.88
N LEU A 102 -3.71 -13.80 -5.14
CA LEU A 102 -3.65 -13.79 -3.67
C LEU A 102 -5.03 -13.63 -3.00
N MET A 103 -6.12 -13.70 -3.77
CA MET A 103 -7.51 -13.58 -3.29
C MET A 103 -7.81 -12.27 -2.54
N ILE A 104 -7.09 -11.20 -2.88
CA ILE A 104 -7.25 -9.84 -2.33
C ILE A 104 -7.50 -8.80 -3.44
N PRO A 105 -8.51 -8.98 -4.31
CA PRO A 105 -8.77 -8.01 -5.35
C PRO A 105 -9.17 -6.64 -4.76
N SER A 106 -8.68 -5.58 -5.37
CA SER A 106 -8.73 -4.22 -4.81
C SER A 106 -10.14 -3.71 -4.55
N PHE A 107 -11.15 -4.19 -5.28
CA PHE A 107 -12.53 -3.73 -5.10
C PHE A 107 -13.13 -4.19 -3.76
N LEU A 108 -12.64 -5.27 -3.16
CA LEU A 108 -13.08 -5.70 -1.81
C LEU A 108 -12.61 -4.72 -0.72
N TYR A 109 -11.55 -3.95 -1.00
CA TYR A 109 -11.00 -2.95 -0.08
C TYR A 109 -11.51 -1.53 -0.37
N GLN A 110 -12.03 -1.27 -1.58
CA GLN A 110 -12.54 0.04 -1.95
C GLN A 110 -13.85 0.36 -1.23
N GLY A 111 -13.92 1.52 -0.56
CA GLY A 111 -15.10 1.94 0.20
C GLY A 111 -15.00 1.52 1.66
N VAL A 112 -14.99 0.22 1.96
CA VAL A 112 -14.93 -0.30 3.34
C VAL A 112 -13.70 0.22 4.09
N HIS A 113 -12.52 0.25 3.46
CA HIS A 113 -11.32 0.76 4.10
C HIS A 113 -11.39 2.29 4.37
N ASN A 114 -12.12 3.06 3.56
CA ASN A 114 -12.30 4.49 3.84
C ASN A 114 -13.40 4.74 4.87
N ASP A 115 -14.45 3.91 4.87
CA ASP A 115 -15.61 4.07 5.73
C ASP A 115 -15.27 3.79 7.20
N HIS A 116 -14.46 2.77 7.50
CA HIS A 116 -14.07 2.51 8.90
C HIS A 116 -13.08 3.55 9.47
N HIS A 117 -12.36 4.30 8.63
CA HIS A 117 -11.59 5.48 9.04
C HIS A 117 -12.44 6.76 9.12
N ASN A 118 -13.70 6.71 8.66
CA ASN A 118 -14.59 7.85 8.70
C ASN A 118 -15.18 8.02 10.11
N ILE A 119 -14.59 8.94 10.87
CA ILE A 119 -15.01 9.32 12.22
C ILE A 119 -16.49 9.75 12.26
N LYS A 120 -17.05 10.28 11.16
CA LYS A 120 -18.47 10.67 11.11
C LYS A 120 -19.43 9.48 11.11
N LEU A 121 -18.98 8.30 10.68
CA LEU A 121 -19.79 7.09 10.61
C LEU A 121 -19.58 6.20 11.85
N TYR A 122 -18.34 6.09 12.35
CA TYR A 122 -17.99 5.16 13.43
C TYR A 122 -17.52 5.83 14.73
N GLY A 123 -17.44 7.16 14.78
CA GLY A 123 -17.16 7.88 16.01
C GLY A 123 -18.38 7.87 16.93
N THR A 124 -18.32 7.12 18.04
CA THR A 124 -19.22 7.35 19.16
C THR A 124 -18.86 8.68 19.83
N ARG A 125 -19.87 9.39 20.35
CA ARG A 125 -19.73 10.71 21.00
C ARG A 125 -18.51 10.73 21.93
N GLY A 126 -17.50 11.52 21.57
CA GLY A 126 -16.44 11.96 22.47
C GLY A 126 -16.90 13.17 23.26
#